data_AF-A0A538LRH1-F1
#
_entry.id   AF-A0A538LRH1-F1
#
_cell.length_a   1.000
_cell.length_b   1.000
_cell.length_c   1.000
_cell.angle_alpha   90.00
_cell.angle_beta   90.00
_cell.angle_gamma   90.00
#
_symmetry.space_group_name_H-M   'P 1'
#
loop_
_entity.id
_entity.type
_entity.pdbx_description
1 polymer ?
#
loop_
_entity_poly.entity_id
_entity_poly.type
_entity_poly.pdbx_seq_one_letter_code
_entity_poly.pdbx_strand_id
1 'polypeptide(L)'
;RLAGVNEAVAVLLLADKFGVPVCPHAGGVGLCEYVQHLSAFDYIAVSGSLDGRMTEYAEHLHEHFVDPARVSGGRYLLPEMPGYSAELHLASRDEHLFPHGKVWSAG
;
A
#
# COMPACT_ATOMS: atom_id res chain seq x y z
N ARG A 1 -8.79 -5.05 -4.07
CA ARG A 1 -9.19 -5.39 -5.47
C ARG A 1 -9.12 -6.89 -5.66
N LEU A 2 -7.93 -7.46 -5.58
CA LEU A 2 -7.74 -8.89 -5.41
C LEU A 2 -8.20 -9.32 -4.01
N ALA A 3 -8.36 -10.62 -3.82
CA ALA A 3 -8.76 -11.31 -2.59
C ALA A 3 -7.60 -11.38 -1.57
N GLY A 4 -7.05 -10.21 -1.24
CA GLY A 4 -5.99 -10.07 -0.24
C GLY A 4 -4.62 -10.59 -0.68
N VAL A 5 -3.77 -10.85 0.31
CA VAL A 5 -2.37 -11.24 0.11
C VAL A 5 -2.25 -12.57 -0.64
N ASN A 6 -3.12 -13.54 -0.33
CA ASN A 6 -3.06 -14.87 -0.96
C ASN A 6 -3.17 -14.79 -2.49
N GLU A 7 -4.14 -14.04 -3.01
CA GLU A 7 -4.30 -13.88 -4.46
C GLU A 7 -3.20 -12.98 -5.05
N ALA A 8 -2.76 -11.94 -4.32
CA ALA A 8 -1.65 -11.10 -4.77
C ALA A 8 -0.36 -11.91 -4.97
N VAL A 9 -0.01 -12.79 -4.02
CA VAL A 9 1.16 -13.67 -4.13
C VAL A 9 1.05 -14.60 -5.33
N ALA A 10 -0.13 -15.17 -5.60
CA ALA A 10 -0.35 -16.01 -6.78
C ALA A 10 -0.12 -15.22 -8.08
N VAL A 11 -0.56 -13.97 -8.14
CA VAL A 11 -0.34 -13.08 -9.29
C VAL A 11 1.15 -12.73 -9.46
N LEU A 12 1.87 -12.43 -8.38
CA LEU A 12 3.32 -12.15 -8.44
C LEU A 12 4.10 -13.35 -8.96
N LEU A 13 3.81 -14.55 -8.45
CA LEU A 13 4.44 -15.80 -8.92
C LEU A 13 4.12 -16.09 -10.41
N LEU A 14 2.90 -15.79 -10.86
CA LEU A 14 2.54 -15.91 -12.27
C LEU A 14 3.30 -14.89 -13.13
N ALA A 15 3.40 -13.64 -12.69
CA ALA A 15 4.12 -12.61 -13.40
C ALA A 15 5.61 -12.97 -13.57
N ASP A 16 6.24 -13.47 -12.51
CA ASP A 16 7.62 -13.94 -12.54
C ASP A 16 7.81 -15.13 -13.49
N LYS A 17 6.94 -16.15 -13.40
CA LYS A 17 6.95 -17.31 -14.30
C LYS A 17 6.94 -16.92 -15.78
N PHE A 18 6.25 -15.84 -16.13
CA PHE A 18 6.12 -15.36 -17.51
C PHE A 18 7.04 -14.18 -17.86
N GLY A 19 7.93 -13.77 -16.94
CA GLY A 19 8.87 -12.68 -17.17
C GLY A 19 8.20 -11.31 -17.36
N VAL A 20 7.04 -11.08 -16.73
CA VAL A 20 6.30 -9.82 -16.82
C VAL A 20 6.61 -8.96 -15.59
N PRO A 21 7.16 -7.74 -15.75
CA PRO A 21 7.40 -6.86 -14.62
C PRO A 21 6.07 -6.37 -14.02
N VAL A 22 6.03 -6.26 -12.70
CA VAL A 22 4.86 -5.79 -11.95
C VAL A 22 5.09 -4.35 -11.49
N CYS A 23 4.16 -3.47 -11.82
CA CYS A 23 4.11 -2.10 -11.32
C CYS A 23 2.82 -1.92 -10.51
N PRO A 24 2.86 -2.08 -9.18
CA PRO A 24 1.63 -2.09 -8.39
C PRO A 24 0.94 -0.73 -8.36
N HIS A 25 -0.38 -0.76 -8.50
CA HIS A 25 -1.25 0.38 -8.29
C HIS A 25 -1.33 0.74 -6.79
N ALA A 26 -1.25 2.03 -6.49
CA ALA A 26 -1.30 2.59 -5.16
C ALA A 26 -2.26 3.80 -5.10
N GLY A 27 -2.00 4.76 -4.21
CA GLY A 27 -2.87 5.92 -3.99
C GLY A 27 -4.17 5.54 -3.29
N GLY A 28 -5.27 6.19 -3.66
CA GLY A 28 -6.52 6.06 -2.91
C GLY A 28 -6.33 6.30 -1.39
N VAL A 29 -7.11 5.62 -0.56
CA VAL A 29 -6.91 5.69 0.89
C VAL A 29 -6.16 4.43 1.33
N GLY A 30 -4.89 4.57 1.67
CA GLY A 30 -4.10 3.49 2.26
C GLY A 30 -3.38 2.56 1.28
N LEU A 31 -3.59 2.65 -0.04
CA LEU A 31 -3.00 1.64 -0.94
C LEU A 31 -1.47 1.73 -1.00
N CYS A 32 -0.90 2.92 -0.82
CA CYS A 32 0.55 3.07 -0.64
C CYS A 32 1.06 2.29 0.58
N GLU A 33 0.33 2.37 1.70
CA GLU A 33 0.62 1.68 2.96
C GLU A 33 0.61 0.16 2.77
N TYR A 34 -0.37 -0.38 2.04
CA TYR A 34 -0.49 -1.81 1.77
C TYR A 34 0.55 -2.32 0.75
N VAL A 35 0.59 -1.69 -0.42
CA VAL A 35 1.22 -2.29 -1.60
C VAL A 35 2.75 -2.27 -1.55
N GLN A 36 3.34 -1.37 -0.76
CA GLN A 36 4.79 -1.36 -0.50
C GLN A 36 5.30 -2.70 0.06
N HIS A 37 4.50 -3.38 0.88
CA HIS A 37 4.84 -4.70 1.43
C HIS A 37 4.87 -5.78 0.35
N LEU A 38 3.92 -5.73 -0.60
CA LEU A 38 3.88 -6.67 -1.72
C LEU A 38 5.04 -6.44 -2.69
N SER A 39 5.40 -5.18 -2.96
CA SER A 39 6.60 -4.86 -3.76
C SER A 39 7.88 -5.33 -3.09
N ALA A 40 7.99 -5.17 -1.76
CA ALA A 40 9.13 -5.65 -0.99
C ALA A 40 9.22 -7.19 -1.03
N PHE A 41 8.09 -7.87 -0.83
CA PHE A 41 8.00 -9.33 -0.95
C PHE A 41 8.38 -9.83 -2.35
N ASP A 42 7.86 -9.20 -3.41
CA ASP A 42 8.21 -9.55 -4.78
C ASP A 42 9.73 -9.48 -5.00
N TYR A 43 10.33 -8.35 -4.65
CA TYR A 43 11.77 -8.16 -4.80
C TYR A 43 12.59 -9.17 -4.00
N ILE A 44 12.23 -9.45 -2.75
CA ILE A 44 13.04 -10.29 -1.85
C ILE A 44 12.88 -11.79 -2.16
N ALA A 45 11.66 -12.24 -2.46
CA ALA A 45 11.31 -13.66 -2.43
C ALA A 45 10.80 -14.22 -3.76
N VAL A 46 10.54 -13.38 -4.76
CA VAL A 46 9.99 -13.81 -6.05
C VAL A 46 10.90 -13.37 -7.20
N SER A 47 10.88 -12.08 -7.57
CA SER A 47 11.49 -11.59 -8.81
C SER A 47 12.97 -11.24 -8.69
N GLY A 48 13.47 -10.85 -7.50
CA GLY A 48 14.88 -10.49 -7.30
C GLY A 48 15.36 -9.27 -8.09
N SER A 49 14.46 -8.49 -8.70
CA SER A 49 14.80 -7.44 -9.66
C SER A 49 13.99 -6.17 -9.47
N LEU A 50 14.60 -5.02 -9.79
CA LEU A 50 13.93 -3.73 -9.89
C LEU A 50 13.83 -3.23 -11.33
N ASP A 51 14.34 -4.00 -12.30
CA ASP A 51 14.30 -3.62 -13.70
C ASP A 51 12.85 -3.59 -14.21
N GLY A 52 12.45 -2.46 -14.80
CA GLY A 52 11.09 -2.23 -15.28
C GLY A 52 9.97 -2.25 -14.22
N ARG A 53 10.28 -2.17 -12.92
CA ARG A 53 9.33 -2.34 -11.81
C ARG A 53 9.22 -1.15 -10.88
N MET A 54 8.08 -0.47 -10.89
CA MET A 54 7.84 0.76 -10.11
C MET A 54 6.62 0.57 -9.22
N THR A 55 6.68 1.05 -7.98
CA THR A 55 5.50 1.14 -7.12
C THR A 55 4.93 2.55 -7.24
N GLU A 56 3.66 2.67 -7.62
CA GLU A 56 2.99 3.98 -7.67
C GLU A 56 2.99 4.64 -6.29
N TYR A 57 3.01 5.97 -6.25
CA TYR A 57 2.86 6.76 -5.01
C TYR A 57 2.00 7.99 -5.32
N ALA A 58 1.06 8.30 -4.42
CA ALA A 58 0.27 9.52 -4.47
C ALA A 58 0.24 10.14 -3.07
N GLU A 59 0.60 11.42 -2.96
CA GLU A 59 0.80 12.13 -1.69
C GLU A 59 -0.53 12.62 -1.10
N HIS A 60 -1.38 11.71 -0.62
CA HIS A 60 -2.63 12.11 0.03
C HIS A 60 -3.11 11.11 1.09
N LEU A 61 -3.66 11.63 2.19
CA LEU A 61 -4.35 10.88 3.26
C LEU A 61 -3.48 9.96 4.11
N HIS A 62 -2.15 10.02 3.94
CA HIS A 62 -1.18 9.28 4.76
C HIS A 62 -1.26 9.69 6.24
N GLU A 63 -1.64 10.93 6.53
CA GLU A 63 -1.81 11.49 7.87
C GLU A 63 -2.85 10.76 8.73
N HIS A 64 -3.67 9.90 8.13
CA HIS A 64 -4.67 9.11 8.83
C HIS A 64 -4.16 7.75 9.30
N PHE A 65 -2.95 7.33 8.91
CA PHE A 65 -2.39 6.02 9.22
C PHE A 65 -1.35 6.10 10.35
N VAL A 66 -1.33 5.08 11.20
CA VAL A 66 -0.38 4.96 12.32
C VAL A 66 1.06 4.75 11.84
N ASP A 67 1.23 4.06 10.71
CA ASP A 67 2.52 3.75 10.08
C ASP A 67 2.46 4.15 8.59
N PRO A 68 2.52 5.45 8.27
CA PRO A 68 2.34 5.94 6.90
C PRO A 68 3.50 5.53 6.00
N ALA A 69 3.21 5.37 4.70
CA ALA A 69 4.25 5.13 3.71
C ALA A 69 5.29 6.27 3.71
N ARG A 70 6.58 5.90 3.68
CA ARG A 70 7.70 6.87 3.67
C ARG A 70 8.42 6.80 2.34
N VAL A 71 8.68 7.95 1.73
CA VAL A 71 9.45 8.06 0.48
C VAL A 71 10.66 8.97 0.70
N SER A 72 11.83 8.53 0.24
CA SER A 72 13.06 9.33 0.22
C SER A 72 13.79 9.14 -1.10
N GLY A 73 14.20 10.24 -1.74
CA GLY A 73 14.86 10.20 -3.04
C GLY A 73 14.03 9.50 -4.13
N GLY A 74 12.69 9.62 -4.08
CA GLY A 74 11.79 8.95 -5.02
C GLY A 74 11.68 7.43 -4.83
N ARG A 75 12.04 6.90 -3.66
CA ARG A 75 11.98 5.47 -3.33
C ARG A 75 11.23 5.25 -2.02
N TYR A 76 10.39 4.22 -1.97
CA TYR A 76 9.79 3.75 -0.73
C TYR A 76 10.88 3.29 0.25
N LEU A 77 10.74 3.69 1.52
CA LEU A 77 11.47 3.13 2.64
C LEU A 77 10.61 2.03 3.27
N LEU A 78 11.21 0.87 3.52
CA LEU A 78 10.45 -0.26 4.07
C LEU A 78 9.89 0.07 5.46
N PRO A 79 8.67 -0.39 5.76
CA PRO A 79 8.09 -0.30 7.11
C PRO A 79 8.94 -1.05 8.14
N GLU A 80 8.98 -0.51 9.36
CA GLU A 80 9.72 -1.10 10.49
C GLU A 80 8.77 -1.61 11.58
N MET A 81 7.55 -1.09 11.63
CA MET A 81 6.53 -1.50 12.58
C MET A 81 5.92 -2.85 12.17
N PRO A 82 5.58 -3.72 13.14
CA PRO A 82 4.83 -4.94 12.84
C PRO A 82 3.46 -4.63 12.25
N GLY A 83 3.05 -5.40 11.25
CA GLY A 83 1.73 -5.32 10.65
C GLY A 83 1.78 -5.07 9.15
N TYR A 84 0.66 -4.58 8.62
CA TYR A 84 0.48 -4.34 7.19
C TYR A 84 0.20 -2.85 6.89
N SER A 85 0.65 -1.98 7.81
CA SER A 85 0.49 -0.51 7.79
C SER A 85 -0.96 -0.02 7.59
N ALA A 86 -1.92 -0.90 7.88
CA ALA A 86 -3.35 -0.72 7.62
C ALA A 86 -4.10 0.07 8.71
N GLU A 87 -3.46 0.24 9.87
CA GLU A 87 -4.11 0.81 11.04
C GLU A 87 -4.30 2.32 10.86
N LEU A 88 -5.55 2.74 10.94
CA LEU A 88 -5.94 4.15 10.97
C LEU A 88 -5.91 4.68 12.40
N HIS A 89 -5.57 5.96 12.55
CA HIS A 89 -5.83 6.66 13.80
C HIS A 89 -7.33 6.64 14.13
N LEU A 90 -7.66 6.30 15.39
CA LEU A 90 -9.06 6.26 15.86
C LEU A 90 -9.80 7.58 15.61
N ALA A 91 -9.11 8.71 15.83
CA ALA A 91 -9.66 10.03 15.55
C ALA A 91 -10.05 10.20 14.08
N SER A 92 -9.17 9.80 13.14
CA SER A 92 -9.46 9.87 11.71
C SER A 92 -10.65 9.01 11.33
N ARG A 93 -10.74 7.78 11.87
CA ARG A 93 -11.89 6.89 11.66
C ARG A 93 -13.19 7.52 12.16
N ASP A 94 -13.20 8.05 13.37
CA ASP A 94 -14.41 8.58 14.01
C ASP A 94 -14.86 9.89 13.34
N GLU A 95 -13.93 10.75 12.91
CA GLU A 95 -14.24 12.02 12.22
C GLU A 95 -14.78 11.83 10.80
N HIS A 96 -14.32 10.79 10.09
CA HIS A 96 -14.67 10.51 8.70
C HIS A 96 -15.70 9.38 8.55
N LEU A 97 -16.23 8.82 9.64
CA LEU A 97 -17.24 7.76 9.59
C LEU A 97 -18.50 8.25 8.88
N PHE A 98 -18.81 7.74 7.69
CA PHE A 98 -20.05 8.12 7.01
C PHE A 98 -21.27 7.39 7.64
N PRO A 99 -22.42 8.07 7.83
CA PRO A 99 -22.69 9.49 7.61
C PRO A 99 -22.51 10.36 8.86
N HIS A 100 -22.11 9.80 10.00
CA HIS A 100 -22.22 10.44 11.32
C HIS A 100 -20.97 11.21 11.78
N GLY A 101 -19.86 11.08 11.07
CA GLY A 101 -18.60 11.75 11.36
C GLY A 101 -18.74 13.26 11.20
N LYS A 102 -17.91 14.01 11.93
CA LYS A 102 -17.94 15.48 11.92
C LYS A 102 -17.79 16.06 10.52
N VAL A 103 -17.00 15.42 9.66
CA VAL A 103 -16.77 15.85 8.27
C VAL A 103 -18.04 15.80 7.42
N TRP A 104 -18.96 14.87 7.73
CA TRP A 104 -20.19 14.65 6.96
C TRP A 104 -21.42 15.35 7.57
N SER A 105 -21.38 15.64 8.87
CA SER A 105 -22.52 16.19 9.61
C SER A 105 -22.67 17.71 9.48
N ALA A 106 -21.76 18.40 8.79
CA ALA A 106 -21.77 19.85 8.60
C ALA A 106 -22.74 20.34 7.51
N GLY A 107 -23.78 19.57 7.20
CA GLY A 107 -24.83 19.88 6.20
C GLY A 107 -26.11 20.40 6.81
#